data_AF-A0A915YMD6-F1
#
_entry.id   AF-A0A915YMD6-F1
#
_cell.length_a   1.000
_cell.length_b   1.000
_cell.length_c   1.000
_cell.angle_alpha   90.00
_cell.angle_beta   90.00
_cell.angle_gamma   90.00
#
_symmetry.space_group_name_H-M   'P 1'
#
loop_
_entity.id
_entity.type
_entity.pdbx_description
1 polymer ?
#
loop_
_entity_poly.entity_id
_entity_poly.type
_entity_poly.pdbx_seq_one_letter_code
_entity_poly.pdbx_strand_id
1 'polypeptide(L)'
;MERNVVLSNVAGYISIASWVVVLFPQIWINYKRKSGDSLSPTFLYIWAVGDWLNLVGAVYQKLLTTMIILAIYYIIIDIIVIIQIYYYRRRRRQTDDEIVGETIPLINNTSTPESRRQERIKQFLFIFASLIGVCLTGVISYVITSRMKSQEVSNSEDQGMNIVAQIFGWASAFLYLGARIPQIIQNYQNKSTEGLSLAMFCFCVLGNITYSLSIIFFSIEPHYLLMNLAWLVGSGGTLIFDFIIFIQFFIYSNI
;
A
#
# COMPACT_ATOMS: atom_id res chain seq x y z
N MET A 1 10.53 -28.83 7.25
CA MET A 1 11.02 -29.13 5.88
C MET A 1 10.57 -27.99 4.99
N GLU A 2 11.49 -27.10 4.57
CA GLU A 2 11.14 -25.92 3.76
C GLU A 2 10.62 -26.39 2.38
N ARG A 3 9.38 -26.04 2.04
CA ARG A 3 8.68 -26.68 0.91
C ARG A 3 9.13 -26.11 -0.44
N ASN A 4 9.15 -24.79 -0.59
CA ASN A 4 9.52 -24.10 -1.83
C ASN A 4 10.23 -22.77 -1.56
N VAL A 5 11.45 -22.83 -1.02
CA VAL A 5 12.26 -21.64 -0.62
C VAL A 5 12.41 -20.62 -1.75
N VAL A 6 12.62 -21.07 -2.99
CA VAL A 6 12.76 -20.20 -4.15
C VAL A 6 11.48 -19.39 -4.40
N LEU A 7 10.32 -20.07 -4.41
CA LEU A 7 9.03 -19.40 -4.62
C LEU A 7 8.71 -18.45 -3.46
N SER A 8 9.01 -18.86 -2.23
CA SER A 8 8.89 -18.01 -1.04
C SER A 8 9.69 -16.71 -1.21
N ASN A 9 10.98 -16.83 -1.54
CA ASN A 9 11.86 -15.69 -1.69
C ASN A 9 11.41 -14.77 -2.82
N VAL A 10 11.08 -15.31 -4.01
CA VAL A 10 10.58 -14.52 -5.13
C VAL A 10 9.31 -13.76 -4.75
N ALA A 11 8.35 -14.43 -4.12
CA ALA A 11 7.12 -13.80 -3.64
C ALA A 11 7.41 -12.69 -2.61
N GLY A 12 8.36 -12.92 -1.70
CA GLY A 12 8.81 -11.92 -0.73
C GLY A 12 9.42 -10.67 -1.39
N TYR A 13 10.29 -10.85 -2.39
CA TYR A 13 10.88 -9.71 -3.12
C TYR A 13 9.85 -8.93 -3.95
N ILE A 14 8.88 -9.60 -4.57
CA ILE A 14 7.78 -8.92 -5.28
C ILE A 14 6.93 -8.13 -4.30
N SER A 15 6.69 -8.68 -3.09
CA SER A 15 5.97 -7.98 -2.04
C SER A 15 6.70 -6.70 -1.62
N ILE A 16 7.99 -6.81 -1.29
CA ILE A 16 8.81 -5.65 -0.92
C ILE A 16 8.79 -4.59 -2.03
N ALA A 17 8.98 -5.01 -3.29
CA ALA A 17 8.95 -4.08 -4.43
C ALA A 17 7.58 -3.38 -4.56
N SER A 18 6.48 -4.10 -4.35
CA SER A 18 5.12 -3.54 -4.38
C SER A 18 4.92 -2.49 -3.30
N TRP A 19 5.34 -2.79 -2.06
CA TRP A 19 5.21 -1.88 -0.92
C TRP A 19 6.12 -0.65 -1.04
N VAL A 20 7.30 -0.78 -1.64
CA VAL A 20 8.17 0.38 -1.90
C VAL A 20 7.47 1.39 -2.80
N VAL A 21 6.74 0.95 -3.83
CA VAL A 21 6.11 1.88 -4.79
C VAL A 21 4.65 2.22 -4.47
N VAL A 22 4.07 1.63 -3.42
CA VAL A 22 2.62 1.60 -3.19
C VAL A 22 1.96 2.99 -3.15
N LEU A 23 2.58 3.96 -2.47
CA LEU A 23 2.03 5.31 -2.28
C LEU A 23 2.42 6.28 -3.41
N PHE A 24 3.41 5.94 -4.24
CA PHE A 24 3.89 6.84 -5.31
C PHE A 24 2.79 7.25 -6.29
N PRO A 25 1.90 6.35 -6.76
CA PRO A 25 0.79 6.75 -7.61
C PRO A 25 -0.12 7.81 -6.98
N GLN A 26 -0.41 7.72 -5.68
CA GLN A 26 -1.26 8.69 -5.00
C GLN A 26 -0.54 10.02 -4.81
N ILE A 27 0.75 10.01 -4.46
CA ILE A 27 1.59 11.21 -4.39
C ILE A 27 1.57 11.95 -5.73
N TRP A 28 1.74 11.20 -6.82
CA TRP A 28 1.70 11.76 -8.17
C TRP A 28 0.34 12.37 -8.53
N ILE A 29 -0.76 11.67 -8.24
CA ILE A 29 -2.11 12.18 -8.52
C ILE A 29 -2.41 13.44 -7.71
N ASN A 30 -2.08 13.45 -6.42
CA ASN A 30 -2.23 14.63 -5.57
C ASN A 30 -1.42 15.81 -6.13
N TYR A 31 -0.19 15.57 -6.58
CA TYR A 31 0.65 16.59 -7.19
C TYR A 31 0.09 17.10 -8.52
N LYS A 32 -0.43 16.22 -9.39
CA LYS A 32 -0.98 16.60 -10.69
C LYS A 32 -2.31 17.36 -10.55
N ARG A 33 -3.21 16.89 -9.68
CA ARG A 33 -4.52 17.50 -9.44
C ARG A 33 -4.46 18.71 -8.51
N LYS A 34 -3.35 18.90 -7.79
CA LYS A 34 -3.22 19.90 -6.71
C LYS A 34 -4.36 19.80 -5.67
N SER A 35 -4.82 18.59 -5.41
CA SER A 35 -5.90 18.28 -4.47
C SER A 35 -5.56 17.00 -3.71
N GLY A 36 -5.92 16.97 -2.42
CA GLY A 36 -5.81 15.81 -1.54
C GLY A 36 -7.17 15.33 -1.03
N ASP A 37 -8.24 15.60 -1.76
CA ASP A 37 -9.62 15.38 -1.27
C ASP A 37 -10.10 13.94 -1.44
N SER A 38 -9.47 13.20 -2.35
CA SER A 38 -9.91 11.86 -2.75
C SER A 38 -9.42 10.75 -1.79
N LEU A 39 -8.24 10.94 -1.19
CA LEU A 39 -7.72 10.02 -0.18
C LEU A 39 -8.22 10.44 1.21
N SER A 40 -8.68 9.46 1.98
CA SER A 40 -9.14 9.68 3.34
C SER A 40 -7.97 9.95 4.28
N PRO A 41 -7.95 11.09 5.00
CA PRO A 41 -6.93 11.33 6.02
C PRO A 41 -7.00 10.28 7.12
N THR A 42 -8.22 9.86 7.50
CA THR A 42 -8.44 8.84 8.53
C THR A 42 -7.86 7.49 8.11
N PHE A 43 -8.06 7.07 6.85
CA PHE A 43 -7.38 5.89 6.28
C PHE A 43 -5.86 6.00 6.46
N LEU A 44 -5.30 7.14 6.07
CA LEU A 44 -3.85 7.35 6.08
C LEU A 44 -3.27 7.41 7.50
N TYR A 45 -3.99 8.02 8.46
CA TYR A 45 -3.56 8.04 9.86
C TYR A 45 -3.58 6.66 10.50
N ILE A 46 -4.64 5.88 10.29
CA ILE A 46 -4.72 4.51 10.83
C ILE A 46 -3.59 3.66 10.23
N TRP A 47 -3.34 3.79 8.93
CA TRP A 47 -2.23 3.11 8.27
C TRP A 47 -0.88 3.54 8.86
N ALA A 48 -0.59 4.84 8.97
CA ALA A 48 0.67 5.35 9.50
C ALA A 48 0.94 4.91 10.95
N VAL A 49 -0.10 4.86 11.79
CA VAL A 49 0.03 4.29 13.15
C VAL A 49 0.34 2.80 13.09
N GLY A 50 -0.30 2.05 12.17
CA GLY A 50 0.04 0.66 11.90
C GLY A 50 1.51 0.48 11.52
N ASP A 51 2.03 1.31 10.62
CA ASP A 51 3.44 1.26 10.19
C ASP A 51 4.41 1.60 11.31
N TRP A 52 4.05 2.55 12.17
CA TRP A 52 4.82 2.85 13.37
C TRP A 52 4.85 1.68 14.36
N LEU A 53 3.71 1.04 14.64
CA LEU A 53 3.67 -0.14 15.52
C LEU A 53 4.42 -1.32 14.91
N ASN A 54 4.34 -1.51 13.58
CA ASN A 54 5.05 -2.56 12.88
C ASN A 54 6.58 -2.35 12.96
N LEU A 55 7.06 -1.11 12.84
CA LEU A 55 8.47 -0.77 13.07
C LEU A 55 8.90 -1.11 14.51
N VAL A 56 8.10 -0.71 15.51
CA VAL A 56 8.40 -0.99 16.92
C VAL A 56 8.47 -2.51 17.16
N GLY A 57 7.49 -3.26 16.65
CA GLY A 57 7.49 -4.73 16.70
C GLY A 57 8.72 -5.35 16.03
N ALA A 58 9.11 -4.85 14.85
CA ALA A 58 10.30 -5.31 14.13
C ALA A 58 11.60 -5.10 14.92
N VAL A 59 11.73 -3.96 15.60
CA VAL A 59 12.89 -3.67 16.45
C VAL A 59 12.95 -4.61 17.66
N TYR A 60 11.81 -4.85 18.34
CA TYR A 60 11.75 -5.77 19.48
C TYR A 60 12.00 -7.23 19.10
N GLN A 61 11.55 -7.65 17.90
CA GLN A 61 11.83 -8.96 17.33
C GLN A 61 13.26 -9.08 16.78
N LYS A 62 14.05 -8.00 16.81
CA LYS A 62 15.41 -7.91 16.25
C LYS A 62 15.48 -8.43 14.82
N LEU A 63 14.49 -8.04 14.00
CA LEU A 63 14.49 -8.38 12.58
C LEU A 63 15.73 -7.80 11.88
N LEU A 64 16.07 -8.37 10.72
CA LEU A 64 17.19 -7.91 9.91
C LEU A 64 17.13 -6.40 9.71
N THR A 65 18.29 -5.74 9.78
CA THR A 65 18.42 -4.28 9.62
C THR A 65 17.73 -3.75 8.36
N THR A 66 17.74 -4.52 7.27
CA THR A 66 17.06 -4.18 6.02
C THR A 66 15.54 -4.01 6.19
N MET A 67 14.90 -4.83 7.03
CA MET A 67 13.46 -4.75 7.33
C MET A 67 13.15 -3.52 8.21
N ILE A 68 14.05 -3.18 9.13
CA ILE A 68 13.92 -1.97 9.95
C ILE A 68 14.03 -0.72 9.07
N ILE A 69 15.01 -0.67 8.16
CA ILE A 69 15.17 0.44 7.20
C ILE A 69 13.91 0.58 6.32
N LEU A 70 13.36 -0.54 5.86
CA LEU A 70 12.14 -0.55 5.06
C LEU A 70 10.92 -0.03 5.84
N ALA A 71 10.77 -0.40 7.10
CA ALA A 71 9.70 0.12 7.95
C ALA A 71 9.84 1.63 8.25
N ILE A 72 11.07 2.13 8.42
CA ILE A 72 11.33 3.58 8.51
C ILE A 72 10.93 4.28 7.21
N TYR A 73 11.26 3.68 6.06
CA TYR A 73 10.87 4.21 4.76
C TYR A 73 9.34 4.39 4.64
N TYR A 74 8.54 3.43 5.10
CA TYR A 74 7.07 3.54 5.06
C TYR A 74 6.56 4.77 5.83
N ILE A 75 7.06 4.96 7.05
CA ILE A 75 6.70 6.12 7.88
C ILE A 75 7.05 7.44 7.17
N ILE A 76 8.20 7.51 6.51
CA ILE A 76 8.61 8.70 5.76
C ILE A 76 7.62 8.99 4.62
N ILE A 77 7.25 7.98 3.85
CA ILE A 77 6.32 8.16 2.73
C ILE A 77 4.92 8.52 3.22
N ASP A 78 4.45 7.95 4.33
CA ASP A 78 3.19 8.34 4.96
C ASP A 78 3.17 9.81 5.33
N ILE A 79 4.23 10.29 5.99
CA ILE A 79 4.39 11.70 6.37
C ILE A 79 4.34 12.60 5.13
N ILE A 80 5.01 12.21 4.03
CA ILE A 80 4.99 12.97 2.77
C ILE A 80 3.56 13.09 2.23
N VAL A 81 2.79 12.00 2.19
CA VAL A 81 1.41 12.02 1.68
C VAL A 81 0.51 12.84 2.61
N ILE A 82 0.65 12.70 3.92
CA ILE A 82 -0.10 13.48 4.92
C ILE A 82 0.14 14.97 4.70
N ILE A 83 1.42 15.40 4.65
CA ILE A 83 1.79 16.80 4.41
C ILE A 83 1.17 17.29 3.11
N GLN A 84 1.27 16.49 2.05
CA GLN A 84 0.74 16.84 0.74
C GLN A 84 -0.79 17.06 0.76
N ILE A 85 -1.54 16.20 1.45
CA ILE A 85 -3.00 16.34 1.60
C ILE A 85 -3.34 17.64 2.32
N TYR A 86 -2.71 17.92 3.46
CA TYR A 86 -2.99 19.14 4.22
C TYR A 86 -2.59 20.41 3.46
N TYR A 87 -1.44 20.38 2.78
CA TYR A 87 -0.96 21.49 1.99
C TYR A 87 -1.97 21.87 0.89
N TYR A 88 -2.42 20.90 0.10
CA TYR A 88 -3.38 21.17 -0.98
C TYR A 88 -4.78 21.55 -0.48
N ARG A 89 -5.26 20.94 0.61
CA ARG A 89 -6.54 21.32 1.22
C ARG A 89 -6.52 22.74 1.77
N ARG A 90 -5.42 23.14 2.43
CA ARG A 90 -5.26 24.50 2.94
C ARG A 90 -5.19 25.52 1.81
N ARG A 91 -4.39 25.25 0.77
CA ARG A 91 -4.27 26.14 -0.38
C ARG A 91 -5.61 26.34 -1.10
N ARG A 92 -6.37 25.26 -1.29
CA ARG A 92 -7.70 25.33 -1.91
C ARG A 92 -8.66 26.20 -1.10
N ARG A 93 -8.73 26.01 0.22
CA ARG A 93 -9.56 26.86 1.10
C ARG A 93 -9.23 28.34 0.96
N GLN A 94 -7.94 28.69 0.91
CA GLN A 94 -7.51 30.08 0.71
C GLN A 94 -7.97 30.64 -0.63
N THR A 95 -7.87 29.85 -1.71
CA THR A 95 -8.33 30.27 -3.04
C THR A 95 -9.86 30.40 -3.10
N ASP A 96 -10.61 29.49 -2.46
CA ASP A 96 -12.08 29.57 -2.41
C ASP A 96 -12.54 30.82 -1.63
N ASP A 97 -11.89 31.14 -0.51
CA ASP A 97 -12.16 32.36 0.27
C ASP A 97 -11.87 33.65 -0.52
N GLU A 98 -10.85 33.63 -1.39
CA GLU A 98 -10.49 34.74 -2.30
C GLU A 98 -11.49 34.87 -3.47
N ILE A 99 -11.91 33.74 -4.04
CA ILE A 99 -12.82 33.66 -5.21
C ILE A 99 -14.27 34.02 -4.88
N VAL A 100 -14.76 33.77 -3.66
CA VAL A 100 -16.13 34.17 -3.27
C VAL A 100 -16.34 35.70 -3.39
N GLY A 101 -15.27 36.49 -3.57
CA GLY A 101 -15.32 37.91 -3.95
C GLY A 101 -15.53 38.24 -5.44
N GLU A 102 -15.34 37.30 -6.38
CA GLU A 102 -15.45 37.54 -7.83
C GLU A 102 -16.37 36.51 -8.53
N THR A 103 -17.39 36.97 -9.25
CA THR A 103 -18.29 36.13 -10.06
C THR A 103 -17.53 35.49 -11.23
N ILE A 104 -17.15 34.22 -11.10
CA ILE A 104 -16.44 33.46 -12.14
C ILE A 104 -17.43 32.86 -13.16
N PRO A 105 -17.16 32.94 -14.47
CA PRO A 105 -17.89 32.18 -15.48
C PRO A 105 -17.55 30.69 -15.41
N LEU A 106 -18.56 29.82 -15.44
CA LEU A 106 -18.40 28.36 -15.47
C LEU A 106 -17.57 27.93 -16.69
N ILE A 107 -16.31 27.51 -16.46
CA ILE A 107 -15.52 26.78 -17.47
C ILE A 107 -16.16 25.40 -17.60
N ASN A 108 -16.97 25.23 -18.63
CA ASN A 108 -17.60 23.96 -18.93
C ASN A 108 -16.52 23.02 -19.52
N ASN A 109 -15.89 22.24 -18.65
CA ASN A 109 -14.86 21.28 -19.02
C ASN A 109 -15.52 20.06 -19.68
N THR A 110 -16.07 20.22 -20.88
CA THR A 110 -16.74 19.16 -21.63
C THR A 110 -15.71 18.22 -22.25
N SER A 111 -15.14 17.34 -21.44
CA SER A 111 -14.42 16.18 -21.95
C SER A 111 -15.38 15.27 -22.72
N THR A 112 -15.08 15.02 -23.99
CA THR A 112 -15.88 14.12 -24.83
C THR A 112 -15.86 12.69 -24.26
N PRO A 113 -16.90 11.88 -24.46
CA PRO A 113 -16.91 10.49 -24.02
C PRO A 113 -15.71 9.68 -24.53
N GLU A 114 -15.23 10.00 -25.74
CA GLU A 114 -14.05 9.38 -26.34
C GLU A 114 -12.75 9.73 -25.59
N SER A 115 -12.55 11.00 -25.20
CA SER A 115 -11.35 11.40 -24.47
C SER A 115 -11.29 10.73 -23.08
N ARG A 116 -12.43 10.64 -22.38
CA ARG A 116 -12.54 9.91 -21.11
C ARG A 116 -12.25 8.42 -21.25
N ARG A 117 -12.72 7.79 -22.34
CA ARG A 117 -12.41 6.38 -22.64
C ARG A 117 -10.91 6.18 -22.89
N GLN A 118 -10.29 7.06 -23.66
CA GLN A 118 -8.84 6.99 -23.93
C GLN A 118 -8.01 7.17 -22.66
N GLU A 119 -8.38 8.10 -21.78
CA GLU A 119 -7.70 8.28 -20.49
C GLU A 119 -7.81 7.05 -19.60
N ARG A 120 -9.00 6.43 -19.52
CA ARG A 120 -9.19 5.16 -18.80
C ARG A 120 -8.30 4.05 -19.36
N ILE A 121 -8.25 3.88 -20.68
CA ILE A 121 -7.40 2.86 -21.31
C ILE A 121 -5.93 3.11 -20.99
N LYS A 122 -5.45 4.36 -21.12
CA LYS A 122 -4.07 4.73 -20.77
C LYS A 122 -3.76 4.43 -19.30
N GLN A 123 -4.71 4.71 -18.39
CA GLN A 123 -4.57 4.39 -16.98
C GLN A 123 -4.46 2.87 -16.74
N PHE A 124 -5.33 2.06 -17.35
CA PHE A 124 -5.26 0.60 -17.22
C PHE A 124 -3.96 0.02 -17.79
N LEU A 125 -3.51 0.50 -18.96
CA LEU A 125 -2.23 0.10 -19.55
C LEU A 125 -1.06 0.46 -18.64
N PHE A 126 -1.07 1.67 -18.06
CA PHE A 126 -0.05 2.11 -17.11
C PHE A 126 -0.03 1.21 -15.86
N ILE A 127 -1.19 0.89 -15.28
CA ILE A 127 -1.29 0.00 -14.12
C ILE A 127 -0.73 -1.39 -14.48
N PHE A 128 -1.17 -1.96 -15.59
CA PHE A 128 -0.73 -3.29 -16.03
C PHE A 128 0.79 -3.34 -16.26
N ALA A 129 1.34 -2.35 -16.97
CA ALA A 129 2.77 -2.24 -17.18
C ALA A 129 3.54 -2.07 -15.87
N SER A 130 3.01 -1.29 -14.92
CA SER A 130 3.63 -1.08 -13.62
C SER A 130 3.62 -2.34 -12.75
N LEU A 131 2.55 -3.13 -12.79
CA LEU A 131 2.48 -4.43 -12.09
C LEU A 131 3.50 -5.42 -12.66
N ILE A 132 3.63 -5.50 -13.99
CA ILE A 132 4.68 -6.31 -14.63
C ILE A 132 6.06 -5.82 -14.20
N GLY A 133 6.30 -4.51 -14.24
CA GLY A 133 7.55 -3.89 -13.83
C GLY A 133 7.94 -4.28 -12.40
N VAL A 134 7.01 -4.17 -11.45
CA VAL A 134 7.22 -4.56 -10.05
C VAL A 134 7.54 -6.05 -9.90
N CYS A 135 6.79 -6.92 -10.60
CA CYS A 135 7.07 -8.36 -10.60
C CYS A 135 8.47 -8.67 -11.14
N LEU A 136 8.87 -8.04 -12.25
CA LEU A 136 10.21 -8.19 -12.82
C LEU A 136 11.29 -7.67 -11.87
N THR A 137 11.10 -6.51 -11.26
CA THR A 137 12.02 -5.96 -10.24
C THR A 137 12.18 -6.93 -9.07
N GLY A 138 11.09 -7.54 -8.59
CA GLY A 138 11.14 -8.56 -7.54
C GLY A 138 11.96 -9.79 -7.94
N VAL A 139 11.74 -10.32 -9.14
CA VAL A 139 12.49 -11.48 -9.67
C VAL A 139 13.97 -11.13 -9.88
N ILE A 140 14.28 -9.96 -10.46
CA ILE A 140 15.65 -9.49 -10.65
C ILE A 140 16.36 -9.32 -9.31
N SER A 141 15.68 -8.71 -8.33
CA SER A 141 16.22 -8.53 -6.97
C SER A 141 16.53 -9.87 -6.30
N TYR A 142 15.66 -10.87 -6.47
CA TYR A 142 15.91 -12.24 -6.03
C TYR A 142 17.17 -12.81 -6.70
N VAL A 143 17.27 -12.75 -8.03
CA VAL A 143 18.40 -13.33 -8.79
C VAL A 143 19.73 -12.67 -8.41
N ILE A 144 19.75 -11.35 -8.25
CA ILE A 144 20.94 -10.61 -7.81
C ILE A 144 21.32 -11.05 -6.39
N THR A 145 20.35 -11.03 -5.46
CA THR A 145 20.62 -11.35 -4.06
C THR A 145 20.99 -12.82 -3.87
N SER A 146 20.39 -13.74 -4.62
CA SER A 146 20.75 -15.17 -4.56
C SER A 146 22.18 -15.41 -5.03
N ARG A 147 22.68 -14.61 -5.97
CA ARG A 147 24.09 -14.68 -6.41
C ARG A 147 25.03 -14.12 -5.35
N MET A 148 24.67 -13.04 -4.67
CA MET A 148 25.48 -12.41 -3.62
C MET A 148 25.48 -13.21 -2.31
N LYS A 149 24.33 -13.75 -1.91
CA LYS A 149 24.14 -14.47 -0.63
C LYS A 149 24.85 -15.83 -0.58
N SER A 150 25.29 -16.36 -1.73
CA SER A 150 26.18 -17.53 -1.80
C SER A 150 27.50 -17.34 -1.03
N GLN A 151 27.81 -16.12 -0.58
CA GLN A 151 29.08 -15.74 0.03
C GLN A 151 29.01 -15.38 1.53
N GLU A 152 27.80 -15.24 2.11
CA GLU A 152 27.62 -14.95 3.54
C GLU A 152 26.56 -15.86 4.16
N VAL A 153 27.02 -16.92 4.84
CA VAL A 153 26.17 -17.70 5.75
C VAL A 153 25.95 -16.84 7.00
N SER A 154 24.84 -16.11 7.05
CA SER A 154 24.38 -15.49 8.29
C SER A 154 23.63 -16.51 9.12
N ASN A 155 24.19 -16.83 10.29
CA ASN A 155 23.50 -17.55 11.36
C ASN A 155 22.34 -16.66 11.85
N SER A 156 21.13 -16.89 11.35
CA SER A 156 19.93 -16.43 12.03
C SER A 156 19.71 -17.36 13.21
N GLU A 157 20.10 -16.91 14.41
CA GLU A 157 19.65 -17.52 15.66
C GLU A 157 18.12 -17.63 15.62
N ASP A 158 17.61 -18.82 15.91
CA ASP A 158 16.19 -19.10 16.06
C ASP A 158 15.68 -18.30 17.27
N GLN A 159 15.34 -17.04 17.05
CA GLN A 159 14.81 -16.17 18.10
C GLN A 159 13.37 -16.59 18.34
N GLY A 160 13.18 -17.32 19.44
CA GLY A 160 11.87 -17.68 19.96
C GLY A 160 10.93 -16.48 20.04
N MET A 161 9.63 -16.78 20.07
CA MET A 161 8.54 -15.80 20.05
C MET A 161 8.72 -14.68 21.10
N ASN A 162 8.94 -13.44 20.65
CA ASN A 162 8.93 -12.29 21.55
C ASN A 162 7.49 -11.80 21.71
N ILE A 163 6.95 -11.94 22.93
CA ILE A 163 5.56 -11.55 23.23
C ILE A 163 5.27 -10.08 22.93
N VAL A 164 6.26 -9.19 23.14
CA VAL A 164 6.11 -7.76 22.87
C VAL A 164 5.97 -7.53 21.36
N ALA A 165 6.79 -8.20 20.56
CA ALA A 165 6.68 -8.12 19.11
C ALA A 165 5.34 -8.67 18.60
N GLN A 166 4.82 -9.76 19.19
CA GLN A 166 3.51 -10.30 18.84
C GLN A 166 2.38 -9.34 19.17
N ILE A 167 2.43 -8.65 20.31
CA ILE A 167 1.42 -7.63 20.67
C ILE A 167 1.41 -6.51 19.63
N PHE A 168 2.58 -5.99 19.27
CA PHE A 168 2.69 -4.94 18.25
C PHE A 168 2.29 -5.43 16.85
N GLY A 169 2.63 -6.66 16.49
CA GLY A 169 2.24 -7.29 15.23
C GLY A 169 0.73 -7.50 15.10
N TRP A 170 0.05 -7.93 16.17
CA TRP A 170 -1.40 -8.03 16.18
C TRP A 170 -2.08 -6.66 16.15
N ALA A 171 -1.55 -5.69 16.91
CA ALA A 171 -2.07 -4.32 16.90
C ALA A 171 -1.96 -3.69 15.51
N SER A 172 -0.81 -3.82 14.84
CA SER A 172 -0.64 -3.31 13.47
C SER A 172 -1.55 -4.06 12.48
N ALA A 173 -1.69 -5.38 12.60
CA ALA A 173 -2.58 -6.18 11.75
C ALA A 173 -4.04 -5.69 11.81
N PHE A 174 -4.57 -5.41 13.01
CA PHE A 174 -5.93 -4.87 13.16
C PHE A 174 -6.07 -3.45 12.61
N LEU A 175 -5.05 -2.60 12.79
CA LEU A 175 -5.06 -1.27 12.19
C LEU A 175 -5.04 -1.34 10.66
N TYR A 176 -4.21 -2.18 10.07
CA TYR A 176 -4.16 -2.36 8.63
C TYR A 176 -5.50 -2.85 8.06
N LEU A 177 -6.10 -3.82 8.74
CA LEU A 177 -7.43 -4.35 8.41
C LEU A 177 -8.50 -3.25 8.50
N GLY A 178 -8.49 -2.48 9.58
CA GLY A 178 -9.43 -1.39 9.82
C GLY A 178 -9.21 -0.16 8.94
N ALA A 179 -7.98 0.09 8.46
CA ALA A 179 -7.61 1.32 7.75
C ALA A 179 -8.47 1.56 6.51
N ARG A 180 -8.84 0.49 5.78
CA ARG A 180 -9.63 0.57 4.54
C ARG A 180 -11.06 1.06 4.77
N ILE A 181 -11.63 0.82 5.97
CA ILE A 181 -13.01 1.16 6.30
C ILE A 181 -13.30 2.66 6.12
N PRO A 182 -12.50 3.59 6.68
CA PRO A 182 -12.67 5.02 6.42
C PRO A 182 -12.66 5.41 4.93
N GLN A 183 -11.81 4.79 4.12
CA GLN A 183 -11.78 5.07 2.68
C GLN A 183 -13.06 4.58 1.99
N ILE A 184 -13.53 3.38 2.34
CA ILE A 184 -14.79 2.83 1.83
C ILE A 184 -15.95 3.77 2.17
N ILE A 185 -16.01 4.26 3.41
CA ILE A 185 -17.02 5.20 3.87
C ILE A 185 -16.93 6.51 3.09
N GLN A 186 -15.73 7.07 2.93
CA GLN A 186 -15.53 8.33 2.21
C GLN A 186 -15.92 8.22 0.74
N ASN A 187 -15.55 7.13 0.06
CA ASN A 187 -15.98 6.86 -1.32
C ASN A 187 -17.52 6.79 -1.41
N TYR A 188 -18.15 6.13 -0.43
CA TYR A 188 -19.61 6.03 -0.37
C TYR A 188 -20.30 7.37 -0.10
N GLN A 189 -19.74 8.21 0.76
CA GLN A 189 -20.26 9.55 1.07
C GLN A 189 -20.11 10.49 -0.14
N ASN A 190 -18.95 10.45 -0.80
CA ASN A 190 -18.66 11.29 -1.96
C ASN A 190 -19.35 10.78 -3.24
N LYS A 191 -19.87 9.54 -3.24
CA LYS A 191 -20.39 8.84 -4.44
C LYS A 191 -19.41 8.89 -5.62
N SER A 192 -18.12 8.93 -5.32
CA SER A 192 -17.06 9.17 -6.29
C SER A 192 -15.74 8.62 -5.76
N THR A 193 -14.94 8.06 -6.68
CA THR A 193 -13.53 7.70 -6.48
C THR A 193 -12.60 8.62 -7.28
N GLU A 194 -13.09 9.77 -7.74
CA GLU A 194 -12.32 10.68 -8.59
C GLU A 194 -11.07 11.19 -7.85
N GLY A 195 -9.89 10.92 -8.41
CA GLY A 195 -8.59 11.27 -7.84
C GLY A 195 -8.04 10.32 -6.78
N LEU A 196 -8.77 9.24 -6.48
CA LEU A 196 -8.21 8.12 -5.73
C LEU A 196 -7.39 7.26 -6.69
N SER A 197 -6.18 6.87 -6.26
CA SER A 197 -5.29 6.08 -7.11
C SER A 197 -5.68 4.61 -7.11
N LEU A 198 -6.27 4.12 -8.21
CA LEU A 198 -6.50 2.69 -8.40
C LEU A 198 -5.19 1.88 -8.35
N ALA A 199 -4.10 2.44 -8.90
CA ALA A 199 -2.79 1.79 -8.94
C ALA A 199 -2.23 1.49 -7.54
N MET A 200 -2.42 2.41 -6.59
CA MET A 200 -2.00 2.23 -5.19
C MET A 200 -2.65 0.99 -4.57
N PHE A 201 -3.96 0.81 -4.78
CA PHE A 201 -4.68 -0.37 -4.28
C PHE A 201 -4.29 -1.65 -5.02
N CYS A 202 -4.00 -1.58 -6.32
CA CYS A 202 -3.45 -2.73 -7.05
C CYS A 202 -2.09 -3.18 -6.47
N PHE A 203 -1.22 -2.23 -6.10
CA PHE A 203 0.05 -2.56 -5.41
C PHE A 203 -0.16 -3.10 -4.00
N CYS A 204 -1.13 -2.58 -3.23
CA CYS A 204 -1.51 -3.14 -1.92
C CYS A 204 -1.89 -4.62 -2.06
N VAL A 205 -2.79 -4.93 -3.00
CA VAL A 205 -3.27 -6.30 -3.23
C VAL A 205 -2.14 -7.21 -3.70
N LEU A 206 -1.34 -6.78 -4.69
CA LEU A 206 -0.18 -7.56 -5.14
C LEU A 206 0.79 -7.82 -3.99
N GLY A 207 1.12 -6.79 -3.21
CA GLY A 207 2.02 -6.86 -2.06
C GLY A 207 1.50 -7.82 -0.98
N ASN A 208 0.22 -7.73 -0.62
CA ASN A 208 -0.43 -8.58 0.38
C ASN A 208 -0.52 -10.05 -0.05
N ILE A 209 -0.92 -10.30 -1.30
CA ILE A 209 -1.00 -11.66 -1.85
C ILE A 209 0.39 -12.30 -1.86
N THR A 210 1.38 -11.60 -2.45
CA THR A 210 2.74 -12.14 -2.57
C THR A 210 3.43 -12.29 -1.21
N TYR A 211 3.14 -11.42 -0.25
CA TYR A 211 3.60 -11.58 1.13
C TYR A 211 3.01 -12.83 1.79
N SER A 212 1.69 -13.00 1.72
CA SER A 212 1.02 -14.19 2.28
C SER A 212 1.54 -15.48 1.65
N LEU A 213 1.73 -15.48 0.32
CA LEU A 213 2.31 -16.60 -0.40
C LEU A 213 3.76 -16.86 0.02
N SER A 214 4.55 -15.83 0.31
CA SER A 214 5.93 -16.03 0.78
C SER A 214 5.97 -16.84 2.08
N ILE A 215 5.12 -16.51 3.05
CA ILE A 215 5.01 -17.23 4.31
C ILE A 215 4.58 -18.68 4.06
N ILE A 216 3.51 -18.89 3.29
CA ILE A 216 2.94 -20.22 3.03
C ILE A 216 3.90 -21.11 2.23
N PHE A 217 4.63 -20.56 1.25
CA PHE A 217 5.60 -21.31 0.45
C PHE A 217 6.86 -21.70 1.24
N PHE A 218 7.21 -20.92 2.27
CA PHE A 218 8.31 -21.25 3.17
C PHE A 218 7.98 -22.49 3.99
N SER A 219 6.88 -22.46 4.76
CA SER A 219 6.44 -23.58 5.59
C SER A 219 4.94 -23.51 5.91
N ILE A 220 4.29 -24.68 6.00
CA ILE A 220 2.89 -24.87 6.43
C ILE A 220 2.86 -25.54 7.82
N GLU A 221 3.99 -25.58 8.51
CA GLU A 221 4.08 -26.17 9.83
C GLU A 221 3.29 -25.32 10.85
N PRO A 222 2.42 -25.91 11.69
CA PRO A 222 1.52 -25.14 12.55
C PRO A 222 2.23 -24.12 13.43
N HIS A 223 3.38 -24.49 14.02
CA HIS A 223 4.17 -23.58 14.84
C HIS A 223 4.64 -22.35 14.06
N TYR A 224 5.20 -22.53 12.86
CA TYR A 224 5.64 -21.44 12.00
C TYR A 224 4.49 -20.54 11.54
N LEU A 225 3.33 -21.13 11.20
CA LEU A 225 2.14 -20.37 10.82
C LEU A 225 1.57 -19.57 11.99
N LEU A 226 1.60 -20.13 13.21
CA LEU A 226 1.19 -19.42 14.43
C LEU A 226 2.11 -18.23 14.74
N MET A 227 3.42 -18.39 14.53
CA MET A 227 4.35 -17.27 14.66
C MET A 227 3.99 -16.15 13.68
N ASN A 228 3.69 -16.49 12.43
CA ASN A 228 3.40 -15.50 11.37
C ASN A 228 1.91 -15.09 11.28
N LEU A 229 1.06 -15.53 12.21
CA LEU A 229 -0.39 -15.44 12.06
C LEU A 229 -0.91 -14.00 12.02
N ALA A 230 -0.36 -13.11 12.84
CA ALA A 230 -0.75 -11.69 12.86
C ALA A 230 -0.57 -11.05 11.47
N TRP A 231 0.56 -11.32 10.84
CA TRP A 231 0.91 -10.84 9.51
C TRP A 231 0.04 -11.46 8.41
N LEU A 232 -0.29 -12.75 8.50
CA LEU A 232 -1.23 -13.40 7.58
C LEU A 232 -2.65 -12.83 7.70
N VAL A 233 -3.13 -12.58 8.92
CA VAL A 233 -4.44 -11.97 9.15
C VAL A 233 -4.45 -10.51 8.66
N GLY A 234 -3.41 -9.74 8.97
CA GLY A 234 -3.29 -8.35 8.52
C GLY A 234 -3.24 -8.23 7.00
N SER A 235 -2.43 -9.05 6.33
CA SER A 235 -2.31 -9.01 4.86
C SER A 235 -3.50 -9.66 4.15
N GLY A 236 -3.87 -10.88 4.50
CA GLY A 236 -4.99 -11.60 3.90
C GLY A 236 -6.34 -10.96 4.19
N GLY A 237 -6.58 -10.50 5.43
CA GLY A 237 -7.83 -9.85 5.84
C GLY A 237 -8.09 -8.53 5.14
N THR A 238 -7.04 -7.74 4.84
CA THR A 238 -7.21 -6.50 4.08
C THR A 238 -7.72 -6.69 2.66
N LEU A 239 -7.45 -7.85 2.03
CA LEU A 239 -7.87 -8.12 0.65
C LEU A 239 -9.38 -7.99 0.48
N ILE A 240 -10.17 -8.42 1.47
CA ILE A 240 -11.64 -8.30 1.43
C ILE A 240 -12.05 -6.83 1.26
N PHE A 241 -11.43 -5.93 2.02
CA PHE A 241 -11.72 -4.50 1.94
C PHE A 241 -11.16 -3.86 0.67
N ASP A 242 -9.99 -4.29 0.20
CA ASP A 242 -9.43 -3.80 -1.06
C ASP A 242 -10.35 -4.16 -2.25
N PHE A 243 -10.95 -5.36 -2.26
CA PHE A 243 -11.95 -5.74 -3.26
C PHE A 243 -13.23 -4.90 -3.19
N ILE A 244 -13.68 -4.51 -1.98
CA ILE A 244 -14.81 -3.57 -1.83
C ILE A 244 -14.47 -2.22 -2.47
N ILE A 245 -13.24 -1.72 -2.28
CA ILE A 245 -12.78 -0.47 -2.91
C ILE A 245 -12.74 -0.62 -4.44
N PHE A 246 -12.31 -1.77 -4.98
CA PHE A 246 -12.38 -2.02 -6.42
C PHE A 246 -13.80 -2.03 -6.97
N ILE A 247 -14.75 -2.61 -6.22
CA ILE A 247 -16.17 -2.55 -6.57
C ILE A 247 -16.64 -1.09 -6.61
N GLN A 248 -16.25 -0.27 -5.63
CA GLN A 248 -16.57 1.17 -5.63
C GLN A 248 -15.97 1.89 -6.84
N PHE A 249 -14.73 1.58 -7.23
CA PHE A 249 -14.15 2.12 -8.47
C PHE A 249 -14.99 1.76 -9.69
N PHE A 250 -15.50 0.53 -9.80
CA PHE A 250 -16.35 0.15 -10.92
C PHE A 250 -17.71 0.87 -10.91
N ILE A 251 -18.39 0.89 -9.75
CA ILE A 251 -19.70 1.54 -9.60
C ILE A 251 -19.60 3.03 -9.90
N TYR A 252 -18.66 3.75 -9.27
CA TYR A 252 -18.52 5.20 -9.41
C TYR A 252 -17.79 5.63 -10.68
N SER A 253 -17.22 4.71 -11.46
CA SER A 253 -16.72 5.01 -12.81
C SER A 253 -17.80 5.08 -13.89
N ASN A 254 -19.00 4.58 -13.58
CA ASN A 254 -20.15 4.47 -14.49
C ASN A 254 -21.26 5.48 -14.18
N ILE A 255 -21.08 6.34 -13.17
CA ILE A 255 -21.95 7.47 -12.82
C ILE A 255 -21.31 8.74 -13.37
#